data_AF-A0A417YE68-F1
#
_entry.id   AF-A0A417YE68-F1
#
_cell.length_a   1.000
_cell.length_b   1.000
_cell.length_c   1.000
_cell.angle_alpha   90.00
_cell.angle_beta   90.00
_cell.angle_gamma   90.00
#
_symmetry.space_group_name_H-M   'P 1'
#
loop_
_entity.id
_entity.type
_entity.pdbx_description
1 polymer ?
#
loop_
_entity_poly.entity_id
_entity_poly.type
_entity_poly.pdbx_seq_one_letter_code
_entity_poly.pdbx_strand_id
1 'polypeptide(L)'
;MNLTVNVVEENEKSVLNVSGEIDAYTAPKLKESLLPLTKKEKNKVEVNLENVTYMDSTGLGVFVSALKSTKENNSTLTLLNLQDRVLRIFKITGLDEVITIRAAIRGGNE
;
A
#
# COMPACT_ATOMS: atom_id res chain seq x y z
N MET A 1 6.53 15.48 -8.14
CA MET A 1 5.94 15.08 -6.85
C MET A 1 4.44 15.35 -6.83
N ASN A 2 3.68 14.60 -7.63
CA ASN A 2 2.23 14.59 -7.56
C ASN A 2 1.81 13.24 -7.00
N LEU A 3 1.02 13.23 -5.92
CA LEU A 3 0.40 12.03 -5.38
C LEU A 3 -1.10 12.21 -5.31
N THR A 4 -1.81 11.33 -5.99
CA THR A 4 -3.27 11.23 -5.88
C THR A 4 -3.60 9.99 -5.06
N VAL A 5 -4.50 10.17 -4.09
CA VAL A 5 -5.01 9.07 -3.27
C VAL A 5 -6.52 9.12 -3.35
N ASN A 6 -7.12 8.01 -3.76
CA ASN A 6 -8.56 7.83 -3.80
C ASN A 6 -8.94 6.62 -2.96
N VAL A 7 -9.88 6.80 -2.04
CA VAL A 7 -10.36 5.71 -1.16
C VAL A 7 -11.73 5.25 -1.66
N VAL A 8 -11.86 3.95 -1.88
CA VAL A 8 -13.14 3.30 -2.17
C VAL A 8 -13.43 2.35 -1.03
N GLU A 9 -14.59 2.50 -0.40
CA GLU A 9 -15.03 1.65 0.69
C GLU A 9 -16.14 0.72 0.20
N GLU A 10 -15.94 -0.59 0.39
CA GLU A 10 -16.89 -1.63 0.00
C GLU A 10 -17.05 -2.62 1.16
N ASN A 11 -18.17 -2.53 1.89
CA ASN A 11 -18.45 -3.37 3.05
C ASN A 11 -17.31 -3.34 4.10
N GLU A 12 -16.69 -4.48 4.40
CA GLU A 12 -15.58 -4.66 5.35
C GLU A 12 -14.19 -4.51 4.69
N LYS A 13 -14.13 -3.80 3.57
CA LYS A 13 -12.92 -3.62 2.78
C LYS A 13 -12.76 -2.16 2.36
N SER A 14 -11.55 -1.65 2.45
CA SER A 14 -11.16 -0.33 1.93
C SER A 14 -10.06 -0.50 0.90
N VAL A 15 -10.27 0.03 -0.31
CA VAL A 15 -9.29 0.03 -1.39
C VAL A 15 -8.73 1.44 -1.55
N LEU A 16 -7.45 1.59 -1.31
CA LEU A 16 -6.69 2.82 -1.47
C LEU A 16 -5.98 2.80 -2.83
N ASN A 17 -6.50 3.55 -3.80
CA ASN A 17 -5.89 3.70 -5.12
C ASN A 17 -4.89 4.85 -5.08
N VAL A 18 -3.62 4.54 -5.33
CA VAL A 18 -2.51 5.50 -5.25
C VAL A 18 -1.91 5.68 -6.63
N SER A 19 -1.62 6.93 -7.01
CA SER A 19 -1.03 7.25 -8.31
C SER A 19 -0.01 8.37 -8.19
N GLY A 20 1.09 8.24 -8.94
CA GLY A 20 2.20 9.18 -8.95
C GLY A 20 3.43 8.69 -8.19
N GLU A 21 4.02 9.54 -7.36
CA GLU A 21 5.32 9.31 -6.72
C GLU A 21 5.20 9.33 -5.20
N ILE A 22 5.83 8.37 -4.52
CA ILE A 22 5.87 8.28 -3.06
C ILE A 22 7.27 8.64 -2.57
N ASP A 23 7.42 9.85 -2.05
CA ASP A 23 8.69 10.39 -1.56
C ASP A 23 8.52 11.10 -0.21
N ALA A 24 9.57 11.70 0.32
CA ALA A 24 9.52 12.45 1.58
C ALA A 24 8.44 13.55 1.64
N TYR A 25 8.03 14.13 0.52
CA TYR A 25 7.01 15.18 0.45
C TYR A 25 5.60 14.62 0.35
N THR A 26 5.41 13.50 -0.35
CA THR A 26 4.09 12.90 -0.58
C THR A 26 3.74 11.79 0.42
N ALA A 27 4.73 11.19 1.09
CA ALA A 27 4.55 10.17 2.11
C ALA A 27 3.63 10.59 3.28
N PRO A 28 3.67 11.84 3.80
CA PRO A 28 2.72 12.29 4.82
C PRO A 28 1.27 12.16 4.35
N LYS A 29 0.96 12.61 3.13
CA LYS A 29 -0.39 12.53 2.54
C LYS A 29 -0.88 11.09 2.40
N LEU A 30 -0.01 10.18 1.97
CA LEU A 30 -0.32 8.74 1.91
C LEU A 30 -0.63 8.21 3.30
N LYS A 31 0.19 8.54 4.31
CA LYS A 31 0.02 8.10 5.69
C LYS A 31 -1.29 8.60 6.29
N GLU A 32 -1.64 9.86 6.09
CA GLU A 32 -2.89 10.46 6.56
C GLU A 32 -4.12 9.77 5.98
N SER A 33 -4.04 9.27 4.74
CA SER A 33 -5.15 8.55 4.09
C SER A 33 -5.19 7.06 4.46
N LEU A 34 -4.03 6.41 4.62
CA LEU A 34 -3.92 4.98 4.85
C LEU A 34 -4.14 4.59 6.32
N LEU A 35 -3.52 5.30 7.25
CA LEU A 35 -3.48 4.91 8.67
C LEU A 35 -4.87 4.91 9.36
N PRO A 36 -5.83 5.80 9.02
CA PRO A 36 -7.18 5.69 9.56
C PRO A 36 -7.90 4.39 9.15
N LEU A 37 -7.63 3.88 7.94
CA LEU A 37 -8.26 2.66 7.43
C LEU A 37 -7.77 1.42 8.16
N THR A 38 -6.49 1.40 8.56
CA THR A 38 -5.89 0.29 9.32
C THR A 38 -6.36 0.23 10.77
N LYS A 39 -6.86 1.35 11.31
CA LYS A 39 -7.41 1.43 12.67
C LYS A 39 -8.86 0.96 12.78
N LYS A 40 -9.57 0.78 11.65
CA LYS A 40 -10.92 0.20 11.65
C LYS A 40 -10.81 -1.30 11.95
N GLU A 41 -11.47 -1.75 13.01
CA GLU A 41 -11.42 -3.16 13.44
C GLU A 41 -11.90 -4.10 12.32
N LYS A 42 -11.19 -5.22 12.10
CA LYS A 42 -11.49 -6.25 11.07
C LYS A 42 -11.52 -5.76 9.62
N ASN A 43 -11.08 -4.53 9.35
CA ASN A 43 -11.09 -3.98 8.00
C ASN A 43 -10.04 -4.65 7.11
N LYS A 44 -10.40 -4.93 5.86
CA LYS A 44 -9.47 -5.40 4.82
C LYS A 44 -8.95 -4.21 4.03
N VAL A 45 -7.75 -3.75 4.36
CA VAL A 45 -7.12 -2.61 3.69
C VAL A 45 -6.29 -3.12 2.51
N GLU A 46 -6.68 -2.74 1.31
CA GLU A 46 -5.94 -3.01 0.09
C GLU A 46 -5.39 -1.71 -0.47
N VAL A 47 -4.12 -1.69 -0.88
CA VAL A 47 -3.48 -0.52 -1.48
C VAL A 47 -3.08 -0.87 -2.90
N ASN A 48 -3.74 -0.26 -3.89
CA ASN A 48 -3.41 -0.42 -5.29
C ASN A 48 -2.30 0.57 -5.69
N LEU A 49 -1.16 0.00 -6.07
CA LEU A 49 0.07 0.71 -6.43
C LEU A 49 0.38 0.62 -7.94
N GLU A 50 -0.58 0.20 -8.77
CA GLU A 50 -0.40 0.07 -10.23
C GLU A 50 0.14 1.34 -10.88
N ASN A 51 -0.36 2.49 -10.45
CA ASN A 51 -0.01 3.80 -11.00
C ASN A 51 1.08 4.51 -10.21
N VAL A 52 1.80 3.80 -9.33
CA VAL A 52 2.95 4.33 -8.60
C VAL A 52 4.23 4.01 -9.36
N THR A 53 4.88 5.04 -9.88
CA THR A 53 6.06 4.93 -10.75
C THR A 53 7.38 5.08 -10.00
N TYR A 54 7.33 5.59 -8.77
CA TYR A 54 8.49 5.82 -7.92
C TYR A 54 8.14 5.72 -6.43
N MET A 55 9.06 5.19 -5.65
CA MET A 55 9.00 5.14 -4.18
C MET A 55 10.41 5.27 -3.60
N ASP A 56 10.57 5.91 -2.44
CA ASP A 56 11.79 5.93 -1.64
C ASP A 56 11.63 5.24 -0.26
N SER A 57 12.65 5.35 0.59
CA SER A 57 12.64 4.79 1.96
C SER A 57 11.58 5.40 2.87
N THR A 58 11.15 6.63 2.62
CA THR A 58 10.08 7.28 3.39
C THR A 58 8.74 6.61 3.10
N GLY A 59 8.49 6.24 1.84
CA GLY A 59 7.34 5.44 1.44
C GLY A 59 7.26 4.11 2.19
N LEU A 60 8.38 3.39 2.29
CA LEU A 60 8.46 2.16 3.08
C LEU A 60 8.05 2.37 4.54
N GLY A 61 8.52 3.45 5.18
CA GLY A 61 8.17 3.79 6.56
C GLY A 61 6.67 3.96 6.78
N VAL A 62 5.93 4.44 5.77
CA VAL A 62 4.46 4.53 5.80
C VAL A 62 3.84 3.14 5.84
N PHE A 63 4.27 2.23 4.97
CA PHE A 63 3.74 0.86 4.93
C PHE A 63 4.09 0.04 6.17
N VAL A 64 5.28 0.23 6.75
CA VAL A 64 5.66 -0.39 8.03
C VAL A 64 4.75 0.11 9.16
N SER A 65 4.47 1.42 9.21
CA SER A 65 3.56 2.00 10.19
C SER A 65 2.13 1.45 10.03
N ALA A 66 1.66 1.32 8.79
CA ALA A 66 0.36 0.76 8.47
C ALA A 66 0.27 -0.72 8.88
N LEU A 67 1.27 -1.54 8.55
CA LEU A 67 1.34 -2.95 8.94
C LEU A 67 1.31 -3.13 10.46
N LYS A 68 2.03 -2.27 11.20
CA LYS A 68 1.98 -2.29 12.67
C LYS A 68 0.56 -1.98 13.16
N SER A 69 -0.05 -0.93 12.63
CA SER A 69 -1.41 -0.55 13.00
C SER A 69 -2.42 -1.65 12.70
N THR A 70 -2.27 -2.41 11.61
CA THR A 70 -3.22 -3.50 11.31
C THR A 70 -3.15 -4.62 12.34
N LYS A 71 -1.95 -4.96 12.80
CA LYS A 71 -1.75 -5.96 13.87
C LYS A 71 -2.39 -5.53 15.19
N GLU A 72 -2.33 -4.24 15.52
CA GLU A 72 -2.92 -3.68 16.75
C GLU A 72 -4.46 -3.65 16.72
N ASN A 73 -5.08 -3.58 15.54
CA ASN A 73 -6.53 -3.40 15.37
C ASN A 73 -7.22 -4.61 14.72
N ASN A 74 -6.55 -5.76 14.67
CA ASN A 74 -7.05 -7.00 14.07
C ASN A 74 -7.59 -6.80 12.63
N SER A 75 -6.94 -5.93 11.87
CA SER A 75 -7.24 -5.64 10.46
C SER A 75 -6.12 -6.22 9.58
N THR A 76 -6.24 -6.10 8.26
CA THR A 76 -5.23 -6.65 7.33
C THR A 76 -4.78 -5.61 6.32
N LEU A 77 -3.50 -5.65 5.93
CA LEU A 77 -2.93 -4.83 4.87
C LEU A 77 -2.47 -5.72 3.71
N THR A 78 -2.93 -5.42 2.49
CA THR A 78 -2.48 -6.07 1.26
C THR A 78 -2.09 -5.02 0.23
N LEU A 79 -0.91 -5.16 -0.38
CA LEU A 79 -0.48 -4.31 -1.49
C LEU A 79 -0.77 -4.99 -2.83
N LEU A 80 -1.36 -4.25 -3.76
CA LEU A 80 -1.79 -4.75 -5.06
C LEU A 80 -0.99 -4.09 -6.18
N ASN A 81 -0.70 -4.88 -7.23
CA ASN A 81 -0.25 -4.39 -8.53
C ASN A 81 1.01 -3.52 -8.50
N LEU A 82 1.96 -3.83 -7.61
CA LEU A 82 3.23 -3.08 -7.56
C LEU A 82 3.97 -3.21 -8.89
N GLN A 83 4.49 -2.08 -9.40
CA GLN A 83 5.45 -2.09 -10.49
C GLN A 83 6.78 -2.71 -10.02
N ASP A 84 7.56 -3.29 -10.94
CA ASP A 84 8.83 -3.97 -10.63
C ASP A 84 9.80 -3.12 -9.82
N ARG A 85 9.88 -1.82 -10.13
CA ARG A 85 10.73 -0.88 -9.40
C ARG A 85 10.31 -0.74 -7.94
N VAL A 86 9.01 -0.62 -7.68
CA VAL A 86 8.46 -0.48 -6.32
C VAL A 86 8.61 -1.82 -5.60
N LEU A 87 8.25 -2.93 -6.24
CA LEU A 87 8.41 -4.28 -5.68
C LEU A 87 9.86 -4.57 -5.27
N ARG A 88 10.83 -4.15 -6.08
CA ARG A 88 12.26 -4.31 -5.77
C ARG A 88 12.64 -3.65 -4.45
N ILE A 89 12.06 -2.51 -4.11
CA ILE A 89 12.33 -1.80 -2.86
C ILE A 89 11.82 -2.60 -1.66
N PHE A 90 10.64 -3.23 -1.77
CA PHE A 90 10.13 -4.15 -0.74
C PHE A 90 11.03 -5.39 -0.60
N LYS A 91 11.47 -5.98 -1.73
CA LYS A 91 12.38 -7.14 -1.74
C LYS A 91 13.74 -6.87 -1.12
N ILE A 92 14.36 -5.74 -1.46
CA ILE A 92 15.68 -5.35 -0.91
C ILE A 92 15.60 -5.20 0.62
N THR A 93 14.46 -4.74 1.12
CA THR A 93 14.26 -4.50 2.56
C THR A 93 13.67 -5.71 3.29
N GLY A 94 13.36 -6.80 2.60
CA GLY A 94 12.71 -7.99 3.17
C GLY A 94 11.27 -7.75 3.62
N LEU A 95 10.67 -6.62 3.25
CA LEU A 95 9.31 -6.28 3.66
C LEU A 95 8.25 -7.09 2.91
N ASP A 96 8.60 -7.68 1.77
CA ASP A 96 7.74 -8.59 1.02
C ASP A 96 7.47 -9.92 1.76
N GLU A 97 8.31 -10.30 2.73
CA GLU A 97 8.08 -11.49 3.56
C GLU A 97 7.06 -11.26 4.68
N VAL A 98 6.83 -10.00 5.06
CA VAL A 98 5.94 -9.63 6.19
C VAL A 98 4.68 -8.88 5.77
N ILE A 99 4.69 -8.21 4.61
CA ILE A 99 3.53 -7.56 4.02
C ILE A 99 2.97 -8.48 2.93
N THR A 100 1.66 -8.71 2.94
CA THR A 100 1.02 -9.45 1.84
C THR A 100 1.06 -8.61 0.57
N ILE A 101 1.79 -9.08 -0.43
CA ILE A 101 1.85 -8.45 -1.75
C ILE A 101 1.17 -9.39 -2.76
N ARG A 102 0.14 -8.89 -3.44
CA ARG A 102 -0.50 -9.59 -4.55
C ARG A 102 -0.12 -8.89 -5.85
N ALA A 103 0.65 -9.58 -6.67
CA ALA A 103 0.86 -9.17 -8.04
C ALA A 103 -0.47 -9.24 -8.79
N ALA A 104 -0.66 -8.36 -9.77
CA ALA A 104 -1.66 -8.61 -10.80
C ALA A 104 -1.26 -9.95 -11.44
N ILE A 105 -2.06 -11.00 -11.25
CA ILE A 105 -2.07 -12.09 -12.22
C ILE A 105 -2.75 -11.48 -13.44
N ARG A 106 -1.96 -10.79 -14.28
CA ARG A 106 -2.36 -10.59 -15.67
C ARG A 106 -2.37 -12.00 -16.22
N GLY A 107 -3.56 -12.60 -16.29
CA GLY A 107 -3.75 -13.91 -16.87
C GLY A 107 -2.91 -13.99 -18.15
N GLY A 108 -2.02 -14.98 -18.20
CA GLY A 108 -1.49 -15.38 -19.48
C GLY A 108 -2.69 -15.70 -20.35
N ASN A 109 -2.83 -14.99 -21.47
CA ASN A 109 -3.62 -15.53 -22.55
C ASN A 109 -2.99 -16.88 -22.90
N GLU A 110 -3.73 -17.94 -22.62
CA GLU A 110 -3.73 -19.12 -23.49
C GLU A 110 -4.43 -18.77 -24.81
#